data_AF-A0A832RPD7-F1
#
_entry.id   AF-A0A832RPD7-F1
#
_cell.length_a   1.000
_cell.length_b   1.000
_cell.length_c   1.000
_cell.angle_alpha   90.00
_cell.angle_beta   90.00
_cell.angle_gamma   90.00
#
_symmetry.space_group_name_H-M   'P 1'
#
loop_
_entity.id
_entity.type
_entity.pdbx_description
1 polymer ?
#
loop_
_entity_poly.entity_id
_entity_poly.type
_entity_poly.pdbx_seq_one_letter_code
_entity_poly.pdbx_strand_id
1 'polypeptide(L)'
;MNKFPVLLLSLIILFGLCFGTVAGESSKTDSQESYLKIKSLFKIKAKFNDYTIENGTKVWNNVVFELNPTNSKIYSEVKLPKSSIKKTIVIYPIFTAAAYSDGGFYDYYKGKCDKSCLQVDISKNYPSKFSSSGNAAQVLKLLGYKFVNDIDVDKEPSILSKYDRVILLHNEYVTKKEYTAIVNHPNVIYLYPNALYAEVSVNYEKNKMNLVRGHNYPTSQILNGFSWKYDNSNLEYDTQCSKMGFDRIPNGWMLNCYPETAIHASKNLLKILHNIGFD
;
A
#
# COMPACT_ATOMS: atom_id res chain seq x y z
N MET A 1 -38.19 -12.05 -70.59
CA MET A 1 -37.05 -11.25 -71.12
C MET A 1 -35.78 -11.97 -70.65
N ASN A 2 -35.26 -12.99 -71.37
CA ASN A 2 -34.25 -12.91 -72.47
C ASN A 2 -33.02 -12.08 -72.04
N LYS A 3 -31.76 -12.57 -71.98
CA LYS A 3 -31.06 -13.72 -72.61
C LYS A 3 -29.82 -14.16 -71.76
N PHE A 4 -29.44 -15.44 -71.85
CA PHE A 4 -28.09 -16.03 -71.61
C PHE A 4 -27.11 -15.67 -72.80
N PRO A 5 -25.79 -16.01 -72.87
CA PRO A 5 -25.02 -17.05 -72.15
C PRO A 5 -23.53 -16.76 -71.75
N VAL A 6 -22.98 -17.65 -70.91
CA VAL A 6 -21.66 -18.33 -70.90
C VAL A 6 -20.45 -17.70 -71.62
N LEU A 7 -19.32 -17.54 -70.90
CA LEU A 7 -18.01 -18.00 -71.40
C LEU A 7 -17.08 -18.46 -70.27
N LEU A 8 -16.70 -19.73 -70.36
CA LEU A 8 -15.62 -20.40 -69.63
C LEU A 8 -14.27 -19.97 -70.25
N LEU A 9 -13.26 -19.64 -69.45
CA LEU A 9 -11.87 -19.82 -69.87
C LEU A 9 -10.97 -20.09 -68.66
N SER A 10 -10.63 -21.36 -68.51
CA SER A 10 -9.53 -21.87 -67.71
C SER A 10 -8.23 -21.77 -68.51
N LEU A 11 -7.17 -21.16 -67.95
CA LEU A 11 -5.76 -21.44 -68.30
C LEU A 11 -4.78 -20.97 -67.20
N ILE A 12 -4.47 -21.88 -66.27
CA ILE A 12 -3.14 -22.48 -66.03
C ILE A 12 -1.85 -21.58 -65.97
N ILE A 13 -1.23 -21.62 -64.76
CA ILE A 13 0.22 -21.56 -64.37
C ILE A 13 0.91 -20.17 -64.26
N LEU A 14 1.38 -19.77 -63.06
CA LEU A 14 2.77 -19.97 -62.58
C LEU A 14 2.99 -19.39 -61.18
N PHE A 15 3.71 -20.17 -60.36
CA PHE A 15 4.27 -19.80 -59.06
C PHE A 15 5.05 -18.48 -59.13
N GLY A 16 4.79 -17.57 -58.19
CA GLY A 16 5.59 -16.39 -57.94
C GLY A 16 5.49 -16.00 -56.47
N LEU A 17 6.46 -16.46 -55.68
CA LEU A 17 6.67 -16.06 -54.29
C LEU A 17 6.76 -14.53 -54.20
N CYS A 18 5.85 -13.92 -53.43
CA CYS A 18 6.08 -12.61 -52.82
C CYS A 18 5.84 -12.74 -51.32
N PHE A 19 6.95 -12.76 -50.58
CA PHE A 19 6.98 -12.60 -49.13
C PHE A 19 6.39 -11.23 -48.77
N GLY A 20 5.13 -11.22 -48.33
CA GLY A 20 4.57 -10.13 -47.54
C GLY A 20 4.55 -10.57 -46.08
N THR A 21 5.56 -10.17 -45.30
CA THR A 21 5.53 -10.32 -43.84
C THR A 21 4.39 -9.48 -43.28
N VAL A 22 3.26 -10.11 -42.97
CA VAL A 22 2.31 -9.59 -42.00
C VAL A 22 3.05 -9.62 -40.66
N ALA A 23 3.52 -8.46 -40.23
CA ALA A 23 4.02 -8.25 -38.88
C ALA A 23 2.86 -8.52 -37.93
N GLY A 24 2.85 -9.70 -37.32
CA GLY A 24 1.95 -10.01 -36.22
C GLY A 24 2.22 -9.02 -35.09
N GLU A 25 1.18 -8.31 -34.67
CA GLU A 25 1.15 -7.68 -33.35
C GLU A 25 1.49 -8.77 -32.33
N SER A 26 2.66 -8.65 -31.69
CA SER A 26 3.04 -9.60 -30.67
C SER A 26 2.05 -9.47 -29.51
N SER A 27 1.28 -10.53 -29.28
CA SER A 27 0.44 -10.66 -28.11
C SER A 27 1.35 -10.60 -26.88
N LYS A 28 1.37 -9.45 -26.20
CA LYS A 28 2.14 -9.28 -24.96
C LYS A 28 1.55 -10.24 -23.92
N THR A 29 2.32 -11.25 -23.56
CA THR A 29 1.94 -12.29 -22.62
C THR A 29 1.93 -11.75 -21.18
N ASP A 30 1.19 -12.43 -20.32
CA ASP A 30 0.93 -12.08 -18.91
C ASP A 30 2.19 -11.94 -18.03
N SER A 31 3.35 -12.37 -18.55
CA SER A 31 4.65 -12.29 -17.89
C SER A 31 5.44 -11.01 -18.20
N GLN A 32 4.98 -10.16 -19.14
CA GLN A 32 5.75 -8.98 -19.54
C GLN A 32 5.48 -7.79 -18.60
N GLU A 33 6.51 -7.40 -17.86
CA GLU A 33 6.52 -6.15 -17.09
C GLU A 33 6.82 -4.95 -17.99
N SER A 34 6.23 -3.79 -17.67
CA SER A 34 6.48 -2.55 -18.38
C SER A 34 6.61 -1.37 -17.43
N TYR A 35 7.46 -0.40 -17.78
CA TYR A 35 7.56 0.84 -17.04
C TYR A 35 6.35 1.73 -17.30
N LEU A 36 5.75 2.22 -16.21
CA LEU A 36 4.58 3.06 -16.24
C LEU A 36 4.98 4.52 -16.44
N LYS A 37 4.26 5.23 -17.31
CA LYS A 37 4.41 6.68 -17.52
C LYS A 37 3.60 7.46 -16.48
N ILE A 38 3.92 7.26 -15.20
CA ILE A 38 3.28 7.94 -14.06
C ILE A 38 4.25 8.95 -13.46
N LYS A 39 3.76 10.14 -13.10
CA LYS A 39 4.56 11.16 -12.41
C LYS A 39 5.05 10.60 -11.07
N SER A 40 6.35 10.36 -10.98
CA SER A 40 6.96 9.75 -9.80
C SER A 40 8.43 10.14 -9.71
N LEU A 41 8.96 10.20 -8.48
CA LEU A 41 10.40 10.31 -8.25
C LEU A 41 11.11 8.97 -8.50
N PHE A 42 10.37 7.87 -8.56
CA PHE A 42 10.87 6.51 -8.74
C PHE A 42 10.42 5.98 -10.10
N LYS A 43 11.14 4.98 -10.63
CA LYS A 43 10.61 4.19 -11.74
C LYS A 43 9.55 3.25 -11.19
N ILE A 44 8.46 3.09 -11.92
CA ILE A 44 7.35 2.20 -11.53
C ILE A 44 7.17 1.17 -12.63
N LYS A 45 7.14 -0.10 -12.27
CA LYS A 45 6.83 -1.21 -13.17
C LYS A 45 5.54 -1.90 -12.74
N ALA A 46 4.80 -2.42 -13.71
CA ALA A 46 3.71 -3.35 -13.46
C ALA A 46 3.63 -4.38 -14.59
N LYS A 47 3.01 -5.53 -14.30
CA LYS A 47 2.69 -6.55 -15.30
C LYS A 47 1.61 -6.01 -16.24
N PHE A 48 1.78 -6.21 -17.55
CA PHE A 48 0.98 -5.55 -18.59
C PHE A 48 -0.56 -5.63 -18.39
N ASN A 49 -1.06 -6.78 -17.94
CA ASN A 49 -2.49 -7.04 -17.71
C ASN A 49 -2.94 -6.99 -16.24
N ASP A 50 -2.06 -6.59 -15.31
CA ASP A 50 -2.40 -6.57 -13.90
C ASP A 50 -2.99 -5.22 -13.47
N TYR A 51 -4.20 -4.95 -13.95
CA TYR A 51 -4.94 -3.73 -13.67
C TYR A 51 -6.44 -3.95 -13.62
N THR A 52 -7.13 -3.09 -12.88
CA THR A 52 -8.58 -2.90 -12.95
C THR A 52 -8.90 -1.61 -13.68
N ILE A 53 -10.13 -1.52 -14.21
CA ILE A 53 -10.67 -0.27 -14.74
C ILE A 53 -11.69 0.24 -13.74
N GLU A 54 -11.39 1.36 -13.12
CA GLU A 54 -12.26 2.04 -12.15
C GLU A 54 -12.65 3.40 -12.73
N ASN A 55 -13.95 3.64 -12.93
CA ASN A 55 -14.47 4.88 -13.51
C ASN A 55 -13.76 5.30 -14.83
N GLY A 56 -13.47 4.32 -15.70
CA GLY A 56 -12.78 4.56 -16.97
C GLY A 56 -11.26 4.79 -16.85
N THR A 57 -10.71 4.74 -15.63
CA THR A 57 -9.28 4.90 -15.36
C THR A 57 -8.62 3.57 -15.06
N LYS A 58 -7.46 3.34 -15.66
CA LYS A 58 -6.64 2.14 -15.41
C LYS A 58 -5.93 2.26 -14.05
N VAL A 59 -6.27 1.37 -13.12
CA VAL A 59 -5.67 1.24 -11.78
C VAL A 59 -4.83 -0.02 -11.75
N TRP A 60 -3.53 0.10 -11.53
CA TRP A 60 -2.63 -1.06 -11.51
C TRP A 60 -2.72 -1.77 -10.16
N ASN A 61 -2.96 -3.08 -10.16
CA ASN A 61 -3.19 -3.84 -8.92
C ASN A 61 -1.90 -4.04 -8.13
N ASN A 62 -0.81 -4.38 -8.83
CA ASN A 62 0.50 -4.54 -8.22
C ASN A 62 1.54 -3.73 -9.00
N VAL A 63 2.25 -2.86 -8.29
CA VAL A 63 3.35 -2.06 -8.82
C VAL A 63 4.64 -2.35 -8.06
N VAL A 64 5.76 -2.28 -8.78
CA VAL A 64 7.11 -2.40 -8.22
C VAL A 64 7.84 -1.08 -8.42
N PHE A 65 8.38 -0.52 -7.33
CA PHE A 65 9.18 0.69 -7.38
C PHE A 65 10.67 0.39 -7.50
N GLU A 66 11.37 1.22 -8.26
CA GLU A 66 12.83 1.22 -8.37
C GLU A 66 13.39 2.65 -8.29
N LEU A 67 14.63 2.78 -7.80
CA LEU A 67 15.32 4.07 -7.85
C LEU A 67 15.46 4.54 -9.30
N ASN A 68 15.09 5.78 -9.57
CA ASN A 68 15.35 6.44 -10.84
C ASN A 68 16.73 7.13 -10.79
N PRO A 69 17.74 6.66 -11.55
CA PRO A 69 19.09 7.22 -11.48
C PRO A 69 19.17 8.73 -11.76
N THR A 70 18.22 9.28 -12.53
CA THR A 70 18.15 10.73 -12.84
C THR A 70 17.84 11.57 -11.59
N ASN A 71 17.29 10.96 -10.54
CA ASN A 71 16.90 11.63 -9.29
C ASN A 71 17.92 11.40 -8.16
N SER A 72 19.15 10.99 -8.48
CA SER A 72 20.21 10.71 -7.50
C SER A 72 20.43 11.83 -6.48
N LYS A 73 20.45 13.10 -6.94
CA LYS A 73 20.56 14.29 -6.07
C LYS A 73 19.38 14.43 -5.11
N ILE A 74 18.16 14.09 -5.54
CA ILE A 74 16.99 14.09 -4.65
C ILE A 74 17.17 13.02 -3.57
N TYR A 75 17.60 11.82 -3.95
CA TYR A 75 17.80 10.73 -3.00
C TYR A 75 18.89 11.01 -1.98
N SER A 76 19.97 11.71 -2.33
CA SER A 76 20.97 12.13 -1.33
C SER A 76 20.41 13.10 -0.28
N GLU A 77 19.34 13.84 -0.60
CA GLU A 77 18.68 14.78 0.32
C GLU A 77 17.60 14.12 1.20
N VAL A 78 17.10 12.92 0.85
CA VAL A 78 15.96 12.29 1.55
C VAL A 78 16.25 10.90 2.11
N LYS A 79 17.32 10.23 1.66
CA LYS A 79 17.79 8.99 2.28
C LYS A 79 18.23 9.25 3.71
N LEU A 80 17.91 8.36 4.63
CA LEU A 80 18.34 8.51 6.01
C LEU A 80 19.88 8.52 6.10
N PRO A 81 20.49 9.41 6.90
CA PRO A 81 21.92 9.35 7.17
C PRO A 81 22.25 8.03 7.86
N LYS A 82 23.45 7.47 7.60
CA LYS A 82 23.88 6.20 8.21
C LYS A 82 23.77 6.20 9.74
N SER A 83 23.98 7.36 10.38
CA SER A 83 23.84 7.55 11.83
C SER A 83 22.39 7.40 12.31
N SER A 84 21.41 7.88 11.55
CA SER A 84 19.98 7.84 11.91
C SER A 84 19.27 6.55 11.47
N ILE A 85 19.82 5.80 10.50
CA ILE A 85 19.27 4.50 10.07
C ILE A 85 19.15 3.49 11.22
N LYS A 86 20.04 3.55 12.21
CA LYS A 86 19.97 2.66 13.39
C LYS A 86 18.99 3.15 14.46
N LYS A 87 18.53 4.40 14.36
CA LYS A 87 17.70 5.10 15.36
C LYS A 87 16.23 5.23 14.96
N THR A 88 15.89 4.96 13.69
CA THR A 88 14.50 4.98 13.21
C THR A 88 14.04 3.58 12.82
N ILE A 89 12.82 3.22 13.21
CA ILE A 89 12.14 2.01 12.76
C ILE A 89 10.79 2.35 12.13
N VAL A 90 10.42 1.64 11.07
CA VAL A 90 9.10 1.68 10.45
C VAL A 90 8.32 0.44 10.87
N ILE A 91 7.08 0.60 11.33
CA ILE A 91 6.20 -0.54 11.66
C ILE A 91 5.35 -0.86 10.43
N TYR A 92 5.46 -2.09 9.93
CA TYR A 92 4.66 -2.59 8.81
C TYR A 92 3.34 -3.21 9.30
N PRO A 93 2.18 -2.88 8.70
CA PRO A 93 0.87 -3.20 9.27
C PRO A 93 0.31 -4.54 8.74
N ILE A 94 0.84 -5.66 9.21
CA ILE A 94 0.36 -7.01 8.82
C ILE A 94 -1.07 -7.24 9.31
N PHE A 95 -1.44 -6.79 10.50
CA PHE A 95 -2.80 -6.96 11.01
C PHE A 95 -3.83 -6.22 10.15
N THR A 96 -3.48 -5.03 9.69
CA THR A 96 -4.34 -4.29 8.74
C THR A 96 -4.38 -5.02 7.40
N ALA A 97 -3.25 -5.50 6.87
CA ALA A 97 -3.27 -6.29 5.64
C ALA A 97 -4.14 -7.56 5.74
N ALA A 98 -4.18 -8.21 6.91
CA ALA A 98 -5.05 -9.33 7.22
C ALA A 98 -6.53 -8.94 7.28
N ALA A 99 -6.87 -7.85 7.96
CA ALA A 99 -8.26 -7.38 8.06
C ALA A 99 -8.87 -7.03 6.69
N TYR A 100 -8.03 -6.56 5.75
CA TYR A 100 -8.41 -6.20 4.38
C TYR A 100 -8.28 -7.34 3.36
N SER A 101 -7.94 -8.57 3.76
CA SER A 101 -7.95 -9.69 2.83
C SER A 101 -9.38 -10.02 2.38
N ASP A 102 -9.51 -10.73 1.27
CA ASP A 102 -10.81 -11.27 0.86
C ASP A 102 -11.33 -12.22 1.96
N GLY A 103 -12.63 -12.15 2.27
CA GLY A 103 -13.19 -12.83 3.44
C GLY A 103 -12.81 -12.19 4.79
N GLY A 104 -12.23 -10.99 4.76
CA GLY A 104 -11.82 -10.25 5.95
C GLY A 104 -12.91 -9.38 6.57
N PHE A 105 -12.51 -8.50 7.49
CA PHE A 105 -13.42 -7.72 8.33
C PHE A 105 -14.36 -6.83 7.50
N TYR A 106 -13.88 -6.29 6.38
CA TYR A 106 -14.69 -5.44 5.51
C TYR A 106 -15.82 -6.19 4.79
N ASP A 107 -15.73 -7.52 4.64
CA ASP A 107 -16.83 -8.30 4.07
C ASP A 107 -17.99 -8.45 5.09
N TYR A 108 -17.72 -8.43 6.40
CA TYR A 108 -18.75 -8.32 7.44
C TYR A 108 -19.50 -6.98 7.32
N TYR A 109 -18.78 -5.85 7.23
CA TYR A 109 -19.40 -4.52 7.11
C TYR A 109 -20.14 -4.30 5.79
N LYS A 110 -19.76 -5.03 4.74
CA LYS A 110 -20.48 -5.05 3.46
C LYS A 110 -21.67 -6.01 3.44
N GLY A 111 -21.94 -6.72 4.54
CA GLY A 111 -23.04 -7.68 4.65
C GLY A 111 -22.84 -8.95 3.82
N LYS A 112 -21.60 -9.27 3.42
CA LYS A 112 -21.29 -10.47 2.62
C LYS A 112 -21.12 -11.74 3.47
N CYS A 113 -20.89 -11.57 4.77
CA CYS A 113 -20.77 -12.66 5.74
C CYS A 113 -21.13 -12.17 7.15
N ASP A 114 -21.38 -13.12 8.04
CA ASP A 114 -21.65 -12.87 9.45
C ASP A 114 -20.35 -12.68 10.25
N LYS A 115 -20.39 -12.95 11.56
CA LYS A 115 -19.22 -12.84 12.44
C LYS A 115 -18.06 -13.78 12.06
N SER A 116 -18.27 -14.75 11.18
CA SER A 116 -17.19 -15.61 10.66
C SER A 116 -16.05 -14.81 10.04
N CYS A 117 -16.35 -13.70 9.36
CA CYS A 117 -15.35 -12.81 8.77
C CYS A 117 -14.68 -11.86 9.77
N LEU A 118 -15.11 -11.83 11.03
CA LEU A 118 -14.42 -11.09 12.10
C LEU A 118 -13.27 -11.90 12.72
N GLN A 119 -13.00 -13.09 12.18
CA GLN A 119 -11.82 -13.90 12.46
C GLN A 119 -11.11 -14.23 11.14
N VAL A 120 -9.86 -13.77 10.99
CA VAL A 120 -9.07 -13.95 9.76
C VAL A 120 -7.76 -14.67 10.03
N ASP A 121 -7.22 -15.33 9.01
CA ASP A 121 -5.90 -15.94 9.09
C ASP A 121 -4.80 -14.89 8.88
N ILE A 122 -3.74 -15.01 9.68
CA ILE A 122 -2.52 -14.21 9.58
C ILE A 122 -1.53 -14.96 8.69
N SER A 123 -1.31 -14.45 7.48
CA SER A 123 -0.30 -14.92 6.53
C SER A 123 1.06 -14.29 6.81
N LYS A 124 2.13 -14.99 6.44
CA LYS A 124 3.49 -14.42 6.43
C LYS A 124 3.69 -13.44 5.27
N ASN A 125 2.92 -13.59 4.20
CA ASN A 125 3.03 -12.80 2.98
C ASN A 125 1.69 -12.14 2.68
N TYR A 126 1.69 -10.80 2.73
CA TYR A 126 0.60 -10.00 2.21
C TYR A 126 1.07 -9.23 0.99
N PRO A 127 0.24 -9.16 -0.07
CA PRO A 127 0.52 -8.28 -1.19
C PRO A 127 0.59 -6.83 -0.69
N SER A 128 1.47 -6.07 -1.33
CA SER A 128 1.63 -4.64 -1.08
C SER A 128 0.39 -3.91 -1.60
N LYS A 129 -0.60 -3.68 -0.74
CA LYS A 129 -1.88 -3.07 -1.11
C LYS A 129 -1.98 -1.62 -0.64
N PHE A 130 -2.83 -0.85 -1.31
CA PHE A 130 -3.16 0.53 -0.95
C PHE A 130 -3.59 0.65 0.52
N SER A 131 -4.46 -0.25 0.99
CA SER A 131 -4.99 -0.26 2.36
C SER A 131 -3.95 -0.64 3.44
N SER A 132 -2.78 -1.15 3.06
CA SER A 132 -1.73 -1.57 3.99
C SER A 132 -0.39 -0.89 3.68
N SER A 133 -0.45 0.35 3.19
CA SER A 133 0.72 1.20 2.93
C SER A 133 1.72 0.61 1.93
N GLY A 134 1.22 -0.04 0.89
CA GLY A 134 2.04 -0.77 -0.06
C GLY A 134 3.11 0.10 -0.73
N ASN A 135 2.72 1.26 -1.27
CA ASN A 135 3.64 2.17 -1.94
C ASN A 135 4.65 2.76 -0.97
N ALA A 136 4.22 3.23 0.21
CA ALA A 136 5.14 3.79 1.20
C ALA A 136 6.16 2.75 1.69
N ALA A 137 5.75 1.50 1.92
CA ALA A 137 6.67 0.46 2.34
C ALA A 137 7.77 0.21 1.30
N GLN A 138 7.43 0.19 0.01
CA GLN A 138 8.42 0.05 -1.07
C GLN A 138 9.35 1.27 -1.13
N VAL A 139 8.79 2.48 -1.14
CA VAL A 139 9.56 3.74 -1.20
C VAL A 139 10.53 3.86 -0.03
N LEU A 140 10.07 3.65 1.21
CA LEU A 140 10.90 3.78 2.39
C LEU A 140 12.00 2.71 2.45
N LYS A 141 11.74 1.47 1.98
CA LYS A 141 12.79 0.44 1.82
C LYS A 141 13.88 0.89 0.84
N LEU A 142 13.50 1.44 -0.32
CA LEU A 142 14.46 1.98 -1.31
C LEU A 142 15.29 3.16 -0.76
N LEU A 143 14.72 3.90 0.19
CA LEU A 143 15.39 5.01 0.88
C LEU A 143 16.22 4.56 2.10
N GLY A 144 16.26 3.26 2.41
CA GLY A 144 17.12 2.68 3.44
C GLY A 144 16.52 2.67 4.85
N TYR A 145 15.20 2.89 4.98
CA TYR A 145 14.52 2.76 6.26
C TYR A 145 14.47 1.29 6.70
N LYS A 146 14.68 1.05 8.00
CA LYS A 146 14.51 -0.27 8.60
C LYS A 146 13.06 -0.52 8.96
N PHE A 147 12.66 -1.79 8.93
CA PHE A 147 11.30 -2.22 9.21
C PHE A 147 11.26 -3.26 10.32
N VAL A 148 10.20 -3.20 11.11
CA VAL A 148 9.70 -4.26 11.97
C VAL A 148 8.23 -4.49 11.56
N ASN A 149 7.71 -5.71 11.68
CA ASN A 149 6.28 -5.92 11.50
C ASN A 149 5.55 -5.75 12.84
N ASP A 150 4.27 -5.44 12.77
CA ASP A 150 3.38 -5.25 13.91
C ASP A 150 3.16 -6.54 14.74
N ILE A 151 3.29 -7.73 14.13
CA ILE A 151 3.37 -9.02 14.85
C ILE A 151 4.56 -9.06 15.84
N ASP A 152 5.75 -8.65 15.41
CA ASP A 152 6.95 -8.64 16.24
C ASP A 152 6.82 -7.58 17.36
N VAL A 153 6.12 -6.48 17.09
CA VAL A 153 5.80 -5.46 18.10
C VAL A 153 4.78 -5.98 19.12
N ASP A 154 3.74 -6.72 18.72
CA ASP A 154 2.80 -7.32 19.69
C ASP A 154 3.49 -8.37 20.57
N LYS A 155 4.37 -9.20 19.97
CA LYS A 155 5.12 -10.22 20.70
C LYS A 155 6.13 -9.63 21.66
N GLU A 156 6.83 -8.58 21.26
CA GLU A 156 7.88 -7.92 22.06
C GLU A 156 7.79 -6.39 21.96
N PRO A 157 6.83 -5.75 22.65
CA PRO A 157 6.60 -4.30 22.51
C PRO A 157 7.79 -3.45 22.95
N SER A 158 8.67 -3.98 23.81
CA SER A 158 9.88 -3.29 24.25
C SER A 158 10.87 -3.00 23.11
N ILE A 159 10.73 -3.66 21.95
CA ILE A 159 11.59 -3.43 20.79
C ILE A 159 11.57 -1.97 20.33
N LEU A 160 10.44 -1.27 20.50
CA LEU A 160 10.31 0.14 20.09
C LEU A 160 11.22 1.05 20.92
N SER A 161 11.49 0.72 22.19
CA SER A 161 12.36 1.53 23.07
C SER A 161 13.82 1.61 22.60
N LYS A 162 14.23 0.76 21.65
CA LYS A 162 15.59 0.73 21.08
C LYS A 162 15.80 1.80 20.01
N TYR A 163 14.75 2.51 19.61
CA TYR A 163 14.75 3.49 18.54
C TYR A 163 14.40 4.86 19.09
N ASP A 164 15.07 5.89 18.59
CA ASP A 164 14.78 7.29 18.96
C ASP A 164 13.47 7.77 18.31
N ARG A 165 13.03 7.09 17.23
CA ARG A 165 11.90 7.47 16.41
C ARG A 165 11.21 6.25 15.79
N VAL A 166 9.88 6.23 15.88
CA VAL A 166 9.02 5.22 15.24
C VAL A 166 8.22 5.89 14.12
N ILE A 167 8.14 5.25 12.96
CA ILE A 167 7.23 5.64 11.88
C ILE A 167 6.15 4.56 11.79
N LEU A 168 4.91 4.95 12.03
CA LEU A 168 3.74 4.10 11.90
C LEU A 168 3.16 4.25 10.50
N LEU A 169 2.93 3.13 9.82
CA LEU A 169 2.23 3.11 8.54
C LEU A 169 0.70 3.08 8.78
N HIS A 170 -0.10 2.49 7.90
CA HIS A 170 -1.55 2.34 8.08
C HIS A 170 -1.85 1.18 9.05
N ASN A 171 -1.36 1.29 10.29
CA ASN A 171 -1.64 0.37 11.38
C ASN A 171 -3.02 0.70 11.98
N GLU A 172 -4.08 0.49 11.21
CA GLU A 172 -5.47 0.72 11.60
C GLU A 172 -5.93 -0.30 12.66
N TYR A 173 -5.59 -1.57 12.42
CA TYR A 173 -5.85 -2.68 13.34
C TYR A 173 -4.59 -2.99 14.13
N VAL A 174 -4.67 -2.90 15.46
CA VAL A 174 -3.56 -3.19 16.37
C VAL A 174 -4.05 -3.93 17.61
N THR A 175 -3.17 -4.69 18.24
CA THR A 175 -3.45 -5.24 19.56
C THR A 175 -3.34 -4.16 20.64
N LYS A 176 -3.94 -4.42 21.82
CA LYS A 176 -3.80 -3.54 22.98
C LYS A 176 -2.37 -3.34 23.44
N LYS A 177 -1.51 -4.36 23.28
CA LYS A 177 -0.08 -4.28 23.64
C LYS A 177 0.66 -3.32 22.73
N GLU A 178 0.46 -3.44 21.42
CA GLU A 178 1.03 -2.53 20.43
C GLU A 178 0.55 -1.11 20.62
N TYR A 179 -0.78 -0.92 20.77
CA TYR A 179 -1.35 0.40 21.04
C TYR A 179 -0.63 1.08 22.20
N THR A 180 -0.50 0.36 23.32
CA THR A 180 0.15 0.88 24.53
C THR A 180 1.62 1.24 24.28
N ALA A 181 2.37 0.40 23.55
CA ALA A 181 3.77 0.68 23.25
C ALA A 181 3.96 1.86 22.29
N ILE A 182 3.09 1.99 21.28
CA ILE A 182 3.12 3.07 20.30
C ILE A 182 2.80 4.40 20.97
N VAL A 183 1.69 4.50 21.71
CA VAL A 183 1.27 5.79 22.32
C VAL A 183 2.19 6.26 23.46
N ASN A 184 2.92 5.33 24.10
CA ASN A 184 3.90 5.65 25.12
C ASN A 184 5.30 5.94 24.56
N HIS A 185 5.57 5.64 23.28
CA HIS A 185 6.83 6.00 22.65
C HIS A 185 6.91 7.53 22.49
N PRO A 186 8.01 8.20 22.87
CA PRO A 186 8.07 9.66 22.96
C PRO A 186 8.06 10.37 21.60
N ASN A 187 8.34 9.65 20.52
CA ASN A 187 8.51 10.22 19.18
C ASN A 187 8.01 9.28 18.08
N VAL A 188 6.74 9.43 17.72
CA VAL A 188 6.05 8.65 16.70
C VAL A 188 5.60 9.55 15.55
N ILE A 189 5.93 9.14 14.32
CA ILE A 189 5.37 9.73 13.11
C ILE A 189 4.24 8.83 12.65
N TYR A 190 2.99 9.29 12.79
CA TYR A 190 1.82 8.63 12.25
C TYR A 190 1.69 9.05 10.79
N LEU A 191 2.23 8.23 9.88
CA LEU A 191 2.31 8.55 8.46
C LEU A 191 0.95 8.43 7.77
N TYR A 192 0.01 7.69 8.34
CA TYR A 192 -1.33 7.51 7.80
C TYR A 192 -2.37 7.98 8.80
N PRO A 193 -3.47 8.61 8.33
CA PRO A 193 -4.66 8.77 9.14
C PRO A 193 -5.30 7.41 9.41
N ASN A 194 -6.29 7.37 10.30
CA ASN A 194 -7.00 6.15 10.67
C ASN A 194 -6.08 5.07 11.30
N ALA A 195 -4.90 5.46 11.78
CA ALA A 195 -4.07 4.57 12.59
C ALA A 195 -4.68 4.36 13.99
N LEU A 196 -4.40 3.21 14.60
CA LEU A 196 -4.85 2.86 15.95
C LEU A 196 -6.39 2.90 16.11
N TYR A 197 -7.12 2.53 15.05
CA TYR A 197 -8.56 2.67 15.01
C TYR A 197 -9.31 1.50 15.62
N ALA A 198 -8.82 0.27 15.43
CA ALA A 198 -9.51 -0.94 15.86
C ALA A 198 -8.60 -1.87 16.68
N GLU A 199 -9.16 -2.42 17.76
CA GLU A 199 -8.50 -3.40 18.61
C GLU A 199 -8.71 -4.80 18.05
N VAL A 200 -7.62 -5.54 17.91
CA VAL A 200 -7.62 -6.95 17.54
C VAL A 200 -6.97 -7.82 18.63
N SER A 201 -7.34 -9.10 18.65
CA SER A 201 -6.66 -10.13 19.43
C SER A 201 -6.08 -11.19 18.50
N VAL A 202 -4.93 -11.75 18.87
CA VAL A 202 -4.18 -12.67 18.01
C VAL A 202 -3.91 -13.98 18.75
N ASN A 203 -4.16 -15.09 18.06
CA ASN A 203 -3.75 -16.42 18.45
C ASN A 203 -2.63 -16.89 17.50
N TYR A 204 -1.38 -16.85 17.96
CA TYR A 204 -0.22 -17.23 17.16
C TYR A 204 -0.08 -18.74 16.93
N GLU A 205 -0.66 -19.59 17.79
CA GLU A 205 -0.65 -21.05 17.58
C GLU A 205 -1.51 -21.43 16.37
N LYS A 206 -2.62 -20.72 16.18
CA LYS A 206 -3.55 -20.91 15.08
C LYS A 206 -3.30 -19.96 13.90
N ASN A 207 -2.38 -19.01 14.05
CA ASN A 207 -2.19 -17.86 13.15
C ASN A 207 -3.52 -17.16 12.82
N LYS A 208 -4.34 -16.85 13.83
CA LYS A 208 -5.63 -16.18 13.65
C LYS A 208 -5.71 -14.85 14.37
N MET A 209 -6.40 -13.91 13.77
CA MET A 209 -6.72 -12.59 14.33
C MET A 209 -8.22 -12.44 14.46
N ASN A 210 -8.70 -11.87 15.56
CA ASN A 210 -10.11 -11.56 15.78
C ASN A 210 -10.31 -10.06 16.03
N LEU A 211 -11.37 -9.49 15.46
CA LEU A 211 -11.81 -8.15 15.84
C LEU A 211 -12.35 -8.15 17.26
N VAL A 212 -11.84 -7.25 18.10
CA VAL A 212 -12.28 -7.06 19.48
C VAL A 212 -13.19 -5.84 19.57
N ARG A 213 -12.78 -4.71 18.99
CA ARG A 213 -13.43 -3.41 19.20
C ARG A 213 -13.09 -2.38 18.11
N GLY A 214 -14.04 -1.52 17.75
CA GLY A 214 -13.89 -0.50 16.70
C GLY A 214 -14.79 -0.78 15.49
N HIS A 215 -14.93 0.18 14.57
CA HIS A 215 -15.80 0.04 13.38
C HIS A 215 -17.23 -0.38 13.72
N ASN A 216 -17.85 0.26 14.72
CA ASN A 216 -19.21 -0.06 15.18
C ASN A 216 -19.35 -1.47 15.80
N TYR A 217 -18.25 -2.10 16.23
CA TYR A 217 -18.21 -3.40 16.90
C TYR A 217 -17.64 -3.31 18.33
N PRO A 218 -18.17 -4.08 19.31
CA PRO A 218 -19.34 -4.96 19.22
C PRO A 218 -20.69 -4.23 19.25
N THR A 219 -20.66 -2.92 19.48
CA THR A 219 -21.86 -2.07 19.52
C THR A 219 -21.70 -0.89 18.58
N SER A 220 -22.79 -0.43 17.98
CA SER A 220 -22.75 0.58 16.93
C SER A 220 -22.20 1.95 17.37
N GLN A 221 -22.07 2.21 18.66
CA GLN A 221 -21.53 3.45 19.21
C GLN A 221 -20.00 3.49 19.27
N ILE A 222 -19.34 2.35 19.08
CA ILE A 222 -17.87 2.25 19.20
C ILE A 222 -17.24 2.47 17.83
N LEU A 223 -16.88 3.71 17.54
CA LEU A 223 -16.14 4.05 16.32
C LEU A 223 -14.68 3.64 16.45
N ASN A 224 -13.93 4.31 17.34
CA ASN A 224 -12.56 3.97 17.67
C ASN A 224 -12.49 2.95 18.82
N GLY A 225 -11.78 1.85 18.60
CA GLY A 225 -11.60 0.76 19.55
C GLY A 225 -10.91 1.18 20.84
N PHE A 226 -9.96 2.11 20.77
CA PHE A 226 -9.17 2.58 21.91
C PHE A 226 -9.65 3.89 22.51
N SER A 227 -10.69 4.51 21.93
CA SER A 227 -11.10 5.89 22.26
C SER A 227 -9.91 6.86 22.18
N TRP A 228 -9.07 6.68 21.16
CA TRP A 228 -7.86 7.47 20.98
C TRP A 228 -8.20 8.95 20.79
N LYS A 229 -7.68 9.82 21.67
CA LYS A 229 -8.01 11.26 21.67
C LYS A 229 -7.62 11.98 20.38
N TYR A 230 -6.60 11.48 19.68
CA TYR A 230 -6.06 12.09 18.46
C TYR A 230 -6.53 11.37 17.19
N ASP A 231 -7.63 10.61 17.26
CA ASP A 231 -8.24 9.98 16.10
C ASP A 231 -8.45 11.00 14.96
N ASN A 232 -7.83 10.72 13.81
CA ASN A 232 -7.91 11.50 12.59
C ASN A 232 -8.46 10.69 11.41
N SER A 233 -9.25 9.65 11.69
CA SER A 233 -9.86 8.74 10.69
C SER A 233 -10.66 9.48 9.63
N ASN A 234 -11.25 10.63 9.95
CA ASN A 234 -11.95 11.48 8.98
C ASN A 234 -11.06 11.99 7.82
N LEU A 235 -9.73 11.93 7.96
CA LEU A 235 -8.76 12.34 6.94
C LEU A 235 -8.34 11.19 5.99
N GLU A 236 -8.78 9.95 6.22
CA GLU A 236 -8.40 8.79 5.39
C GLU A 236 -8.81 8.91 3.91
N TYR A 237 -9.85 9.71 3.65
CA TYR A 237 -10.38 9.92 2.31
C TYR A 237 -9.63 11.01 1.51
N ASP A 238 -8.75 11.81 2.14
CA ASP A 238 -7.88 12.75 1.42
C ASP A 238 -6.68 12.02 0.81
N THR A 239 -6.94 11.33 -0.29
CA THR A 239 -5.94 10.58 -1.06
C THR A 239 -5.17 11.44 -2.06
N GLN A 240 -5.61 12.67 -2.31
CA GLN A 240 -4.92 13.63 -3.17
C GLN A 240 -3.77 14.32 -2.42
N CYS A 241 -3.92 14.47 -1.10
CA CYS A 241 -2.89 15.00 -0.21
C CYS A 241 -2.29 16.34 -0.70
N SER A 242 -3.13 17.19 -1.29
CA SER A 242 -2.68 18.45 -1.93
C SER A 242 -2.34 19.54 -0.92
N LYS A 243 -2.92 19.48 0.28
CA LYS A 243 -2.66 20.41 1.41
C LYS A 243 -1.97 19.69 2.58
N MET A 244 -1.10 18.75 2.24
CA MET A 244 -0.24 18.01 3.16
C MET A 244 0.39 18.89 4.25
N GLY A 245 0.25 18.46 5.49
CA GLY A 245 0.91 19.00 6.67
C GLY A 245 1.02 17.95 7.77
N PHE A 246 1.85 18.23 8.78
CA PHE A 246 1.98 17.38 9.97
C PHE A 246 1.50 18.14 11.20
N ASP A 247 0.52 17.58 11.89
CA ASP A 247 0.02 18.12 13.14
C ASP A 247 0.83 17.55 14.32
N ARG A 248 1.26 18.42 15.24
CA ARG A 248 2.00 18.01 16.43
C ARG A 248 1.04 17.47 17.49
N ILE A 249 1.37 16.33 18.07
CA ILE A 249 0.73 15.76 19.26
C ILE A 249 1.79 15.47 20.34
N PRO A 250 1.40 15.17 21.60
CA PRO A 250 2.36 15.02 22.69
C PRO A 250 3.46 14.00 22.44
N ASN A 251 3.14 12.89 21.77
CA ASN A 251 4.10 11.80 21.51
C ASN A 251 4.62 11.78 20.06
N GLY A 252 4.42 12.85 19.28
CA GLY A 252 4.99 12.96 17.94
C GLY A 252 4.17 13.78 16.94
N TRP A 253 4.04 13.28 15.72
CA TRP A 253 3.52 14.04 14.56
C TRP A 253 2.58 13.19 13.72
N MET A 254 1.48 13.78 13.24
CA MET A 254 0.46 13.09 12.45
C MET A 254 0.30 13.72 11.08
N LEU A 255 0.42 12.92 10.01
CA LEU A 255 0.11 13.39 8.66
C LEU A 255 -1.41 13.61 8.52
N ASN A 256 -1.79 14.71 7.86
CA ASN A 256 -3.19 15.12 7.70
C ASN A 256 -3.85 14.67 6.38
N CYS A 257 -3.33 13.63 5.73
CA CYS A 257 -3.82 13.10 4.44
C CYS A 257 -3.40 11.62 4.29
N TYR A 258 -4.02 10.89 3.36
CA TYR A 258 -3.63 9.52 3.02
C TYR A 258 -2.54 9.49 1.91
N PRO A 259 -1.28 9.09 2.20
CA PRO A 259 -0.14 9.44 1.36
C PRO A 259 0.18 8.48 0.21
N GLU A 260 -0.59 7.41 -0.05
CA GLU A 260 -0.20 6.36 -1.01
C GLU A 260 0.12 6.88 -2.43
N THR A 261 -0.52 7.95 -2.87
CA THR A 261 -0.27 8.60 -4.18
C THR A 261 0.84 9.67 -4.09
N ALA A 262 1.03 10.26 -2.91
CA ALA A 262 1.98 11.35 -2.69
C ALA A 262 3.40 10.84 -2.36
N ILE A 263 3.51 9.72 -1.64
CA ILE A 263 4.78 9.24 -1.05
C ILE A 263 5.87 8.97 -2.08
N HIS A 264 5.51 8.51 -3.28
CA HIS A 264 6.46 8.23 -4.35
C HIS A 264 6.72 9.45 -5.26
N ALA A 265 5.90 10.50 -5.20
CA ALA A 265 5.95 11.65 -6.11
C ALA A 265 6.40 12.96 -5.44
N SER A 266 6.20 13.09 -4.13
CA SER A 266 6.42 14.34 -3.39
C SER A 266 7.80 14.38 -2.75
N LYS A 267 8.71 15.17 -3.35
CA LYS A 267 10.02 15.47 -2.73
C LYS A 267 9.84 16.14 -1.36
N ASN A 268 8.82 16.98 -1.22
CA ASN A 268 8.54 17.69 0.02
C ASN A 268 8.16 16.73 1.16
N LEU A 269 7.27 15.76 0.90
CA LEU A 269 6.89 14.74 1.89
C LEU A 269 8.11 13.96 2.37
N LEU A 270 8.93 13.46 1.43
CA LEU A 270 10.12 12.69 1.76
C LEU A 270 11.15 13.52 2.55
N LYS A 271 11.29 14.82 2.24
CA LYS A 271 12.12 15.74 3.01
C LYS A 271 11.61 15.97 4.43
N ILE A 272 10.30 16.14 4.60
CA ILE A 272 9.71 16.30 5.93
C ILE A 272 9.94 15.03 6.73
N LEU A 273 9.65 13.84 6.19
CA LEU A 273 9.89 12.56 6.86
C LEU A 273 11.37 12.31 7.20
N HIS A 274 12.27 12.82 6.37
CA HIS A 274 13.71 12.77 6.66
C HIS A 274 14.07 13.58 7.91
N ASN A 275 13.49 14.78 8.09
CA ASN A 275 13.88 15.73 9.14
C ASN A 275 13.04 15.66 10.42
N ILE A 276 11.75 15.35 10.32
CA ILE A 276 10.80 15.52 11.42
C ILE A 276 11.08 14.56 12.58
N GLY A 277 11.00 15.06 13.82
CA GLY A 277 11.27 14.26 15.01
C GLY A 277 12.75 14.00 15.30
N PHE A 278 13.66 14.75 14.68
CA PHE A 278 15.06 14.89 15.13
C PHE A 278 15.25 16.32 15.63
N ASP A 279 14.61 16.64 16.76
CA ASP A 279 14.83 17.89 17.49
C ASP A 279 16.14 17.78 18.31
#